data_AF-A0A2P2LSG0-F1
#
_entry.id   AF-A0A2P2LSG0-F1
#
_cell.length_a   1.000
_cell.length_b   1.000
_cell.length_c   1.000
_cell.angle_alpha   90.00
_cell.angle_beta   90.00
_cell.angle_gamma   90.00
#
_symmetry.space_group_name_H-M   'P 1'
#
loop_
_entity.id
_entity.type
_entity.pdbx_description
1 polymer ?
#
loop_
_entity_poly.entity_id
_entity_poly.type
_entity_poly.pdbx_seq_one_letter_code
_entity_poly.pdbx_strand_id
1 'polypeptide(L)'
;MELLWEMAQLLVSLALILVSLLACVVIFAVDARKHNNAHVDASVIFEDPNSLKQVPCPHVHDSADKYISLIIPAFNEEHRLPGALDEALSYLQRRAAKDKSFTYEVIIIDDGSSDGTKKVAFGYVKKYTVDIVRVILLGRNHGKGEAIRKVSLVQTFCSFSFFMFSDIEVGYFVFCALQQFIEAFHLCESIVKQGILHSRGEILLMLDADGATKVNDLEKLENQIHAVSKEVYVGDSTASNSGFSISDIAVAAFGSRAHLEEKALATRKWYRNFLMKGFHLVVLLAAGPGIRDTQCGFKMFTRAAARKLFTNIRLKRWCFDVELVFLCKWFAIPMMEISVNWSEIPGSKVNLLSIPNMLWELLLMSVGYRTGIWKIYN
;
A
#
# COMPACT_ATOMS: atom_id res chain seq x y z
N MET A 1 13.28 47.76 26.23
CA MET A 1 14.28 46.90 25.56
C MET A 1 14.45 45.58 26.29
N GLU A 2 14.63 45.58 27.62
CA GLU A 2 14.76 44.36 28.43
C GLU A 2 13.53 43.44 28.37
N LEU A 3 12.32 43.98 28.52
CA LEU A 3 11.07 43.19 28.40
C LEU A 3 10.94 42.47 27.04
N LEU A 4 11.32 43.13 25.94
CA LEU A 4 11.28 42.53 24.60
C LEU A 4 12.30 41.40 24.46
N TRP A 5 13.46 41.52 25.11
CA TRP A 5 14.50 40.51 25.10
C TRP A 5 14.11 39.29 25.94
N GLU A 6 13.53 39.49 27.12
CA GLU A 6 12.99 38.40 27.97
C GLU A 6 11.85 37.65 27.27
N MET A 7 10.93 38.37 26.62
CA MET A 7 9.88 37.76 25.79
C MET A 7 10.46 36.94 24.65
N ALA A 8 11.50 37.44 23.97
CA ALA A 8 12.18 36.70 22.90
C ALA A 8 12.86 35.42 23.43
N GLN A 9 13.55 35.49 24.57
CA GLN A 9 14.16 34.33 25.21
C GLN A 9 13.13 33.27 25.62
N LEU A 10 11.98 33.70 26.16
CA LEU A 10 10.88 32.80 26.52
C LEU A 10 10.31 32.11 25.26
N LEU A 11 10.08 32.85 24.18
CA LEU A 11 9.58 32.30 22.91
C LEU A 11 10.56 31.29 22.29
N VAL A 12 11.86 31.58 22.31
CA VAL A 12 12.89 30.64 21.82
C VAL A 12 12.92 29.37 22.68
N SER A 13 12.86 29.51 24.00
CA SER A 13 12.86 28.37 24.92
C SER A 13 11.63 27.48 24.72
N LEU A 14 10.45 28.10 24.58
CA LEU A 14 9.20 27.38 24.27
C LEU A 14 9.28 26.67 22.91
N ALA A 15 9.85 27.33 21.88
CA ALA A 15 10.05 26.71 20.57
C ALA A 15 10.99 25.50 20.63
N LEU A 16 12.10 25.58 21.37
CA LEU A 16 13.03 24.46 21.55
C LEU A 16 12.38 23.28 22.28
N ILE A 17 11.60 23.54 23.33
CA ILE A 17 10.85 22.50 24.05
C ILE A 17 9.85 21.82 23.11
N LEU A 18 9.09 22.59 22.33
CA LEU A 18 8.13 22.05 21.35
C LEU A 18 8.81 21.20 20.27
N VAL A 19 9.94 21.66 19.74
CA VAL A 19 10.72 20.89 18.74
C VAL A 19 11.27 19.60 19.35
N SER A 20 11.78 19.64 20.57
CA SER A 20 12.29 18.45 21.26
C SER A 20 11.17 17.44 21.53
N LEU A 21 10.00 17.90 21.99
CA LEU A 21 8.84 17.04 22.22
C LEU A 21 8.37 16.40 20.90
N LEU A 22 8.27 17.19 19.82
CA LEU A 22 7.91 16.67 18.50
C LEU A 22 8.91 15.62 18.01
N ALA A 23 10.21 15.86 18.18
CA ALA A 23 11.25 14.90 17.83
C ALA A 23 11.11 13.59 18.63
N CYS A 24 10.85 13.67 19.95
CA CYS A 24 10.59 12.50 20.78
C CYS A 24 9.37 11.71 20.31
N VAL A 25 8.26 12.40 19.98
CA VAL A 25 7.04 11.76 19.44
C VAL A 25 7.33 11.06 18.12
N VAL A 26 8.09 11.69 17.22
CA VAL A 26 8.47 11.11 15.93
C VAL A 26 9.36 9.87 16.14
N ILE A 27 10.40 9.95 16.96
CA ILE A 27 11.31 8.82 17.22
C ILE A 27 10.55 7.66 17.85
N PHE A 28 9.71 7.94 18.85
CA PHE A 28 8.88 6.91 19.48
C PHE A 28 7.93 6.26 18.46
N ALA A 29 7.25 7.06 17.63
CA ALA A 29 6.35 6.56 16.59
C ALA A 29 7.09 5.74 15.51
N VAL A 30 8.33 6.09 15.20
CA VAL A 30 9.21 5.33 14.31
C VAL A 30 9.60 3.99 14.95
N ASP A 31 10.07 4.00 16.21
CA ASP A 31 10.46 2.79 16.93
C ASP A 31 9.28 1.83 17.11
N ALA A 32 8.11 2.35 17.48
CA ALA A 32 6.87 1.58 17.61
C ALA A 32 6.47 0.85 16.31
N ARG A 33 6.93 1.32 15.15
CA ARG A 33 6.65 0.72 13.83
C ARG A 33 7.78 -0.17 13.30
N LYS A 34 8.90 -0.29 14.00
CA LYS A 34 10.10 -0.99 13.48
C LYS A 34 9.84 -2.46 13.13
N HIS A 35 8.96 -3.12 13.88
CA HIS A 35 8.58 -4.53 13.72
C HIS A 35 7.26 -4.73 12.95
N ASN A 36 6.68 -3.68 12.37
CA ASN A 36 5.46 -3.82 11.55
C ASN A 36 5.66 -4.71 10.32
N ASN A 37 6.91 -4.95 9.93
CA ASN A 37 7.25 -5.88 8.88
C ASN A 37 7.18 -7.35 9.33
N ALA A 38 7.28 -7.64 10.64
CA ALA A 38 7.34 -8.98 11.21
C ALA A 38 5.99 -9.52 11.70
N HIS A 39 5.00 -8.66 11.95
CA HIS A 39 3.64 -9.10 12.26
C HIS A 39 3.01 -9.74 11.01
N VAL A 40 2.92 -11.06 11.05
CA VAL A 40 2.08 -11.93 10.22
C VAL A 40 1.27 -12.76 11.24
N ASP A 41 0.38 -12.10 11.98
CA ASP A 41 -0.24 -12.71 13.18
C ASP A 41 -1.59 -13.38 12.90
N ALA A 42 -1.95 -13.57 11.64
CA ALA A 42 -3.00 -14.51 11.28
C ALA A 42 -2.41 -15.58 10.36
N SER A 43 -2.54 -16.84 10.76
CA SER A 43 -2.50 -17.93 9.78
C SER A 43 -3.55 -17.58 8.72
N VAL A 44 -3.10 -17.18 7.54
CA VAL A 44 -3.97 -16.94 6.40
C VAL A 44 -4.47 -18.31 5.98
N ILE A 45 -5.61 -18.72 6.54
CA ILE A 45 -6.25 -19.99 6.21
C ILE A 45 -7.09 -19.74 4.95
N PHE A 46 -6.72 -20.41 3.86
CA PHE A 46 -7.61 -20.55 2.72
C PHE A 46 -8.66 -21.61 3.05
N GLU A 47 -9.87 -21.18 3.41
CA GLU A 47 -11.00 -22.09 3.53
C GLU A 47 -11.55 -22.38 2.14
N ASP A 48 -11.51 -23.66 1.72
CA ASP A 48 -12.28 -24.10 0.57
C ASP A 48 -13.77 -24.11 0.95
N PRO A 49 -14.60 -23.23 0.35
CA PRO A 49 -16.02 -23.12 0.70
C PRO A 49 -16.84 -24.36 0.29
N ASN A 50 -16.28 -25.29 -0.47
CA ASN A 50 -16.93 -26.54 -0.87
C ASN A 50 -16.44 -27.75 -0.04
N SER A 51 -15.17 -27.79 0.35
CA SER A 51 -14.57 -28.94 1.05
C SER A 51 -14.37 -28.74 2.56
N LEU A 52 -14.44 -27.51 3.08
CA LEU A 52 -14.05 -27.15 4.46
C LEU A 52 -12.61 -27.60 4.84
N LYS A 53 -11.80 -28.01 3.85
CA LYS A 53 -10.39 -28.36 4.05
C LYS A 53 -9.57 -27.08 4.02
N GLN A 54 -8.67 -26.95 4.99
CA GLN A 54 -7.67 -25.89 4.98
C GLN A 54 -6.65 -26.19 3.87
N VAL A 55 -6.52 -25.28 2.91
CA VAL A 55 -5.51 -25.39 1.86
C VAL A 55 -4.22 -24.74 2.37
N PRO A 56 -3.03 -25.36 2.18
CA PRO A 56 -1.75 -24.76 2.55
C PRO A 56 -1.62 -23.37 1.94
N CYS A 57 -1.15 -22.42 2.74
CA CYS A 57 -0.98 -21.05 2.31
C CYS A 57 0.40 -20.92 1.63
N PRO A 58 0.47 -20.81 0.28
CA PRO A 58 1.74 -20.59 -0.39
C PRO A 58 2.39 -19.29 0.11
N HIS A 59 3.70 -19.22 0.00
CA HIS A 59 4.46 -18.02 0.27
C HIS A 59 5.23 -17.55 -0.97
N VAL A 60 5.49 -16.24 -1.07
CA VAL A 60 6.24 -15.67 -2.19
C VAL A 60 7.67 -16.22 -2.27
N HIS A 61 8.20 -16.78 -1.17
CA HIS A 61 9.51 -17.45 -1.11
C HIS A 61 9.49 -18.86 -1.72
N ASP A 62 8.32 -19.48 -1.88
CA ASP A 62 8.19 -20.75 -2.60
C ASP A 62 8.38 -20.53 -4.11
N SER A 63 8.61 -21.63 -4.84
CA SER A 63 8.62 -21.63 -6.31
C SER A 63 7.29 -21.14 -6.86
N ALA A 64 7.32 -20.50 -8.03
CA ALA A 64 6.09 -20.08 -8.69
C ALA A 64 5.35 -21.30 -9.28
N ASP A 65 4.05 -21.40 -9.02
CA ASP A 65 3.17 -22.43 -9.60
C ASP A 65 2.26 -21.85 -10.69
N LYS A 66 2.10 -20.53 -10.72
CA LYS A 66 1.28 -19.80 -11.68
C LYS A 66 2.16 -18.80 -12.42
N TYR A 67 1.78 -18.47 -13.65
CA TYR A 67 2.45 -17.40 -14.39
C TYR A 67 2.11 -16.03 -13.78
N ILE A 68 0.83 -15.76 -13.51
CA ILE A 68 0.40 -14.49 -12.92
C ILE A 68 -0.54 -14.64 -11.72
N SER A 69 -0.33 -13.84 -10.69
CA SER A 69 -1.29 -13.64 -9.59
C SER A 69 -1.87 -12.24 -9.66
N LEU A 70 -3.20 -12.14 -9.63
CA LEU A 70 -3.93 -10.87 -9.56
C LEU A 70 -4.37 -10.60 -8.11
N ILE A 71 -3.89 -9.53 -7.50
CA ILE A 71 -4.10 -9.17 -6.10
C ILE A 71 -5.13 -8.03 -6.06
N ILE A 72 -6.31 -8.30 -5.49
CA ILE A 72 -7.43 -7.36 -5.45
C ILE A 72 -7.80 -7.06 -3.99
N PRO A 73 -7.35 -5.93 -3.42
CA PRO A 73 -7.79 -5.49 -2.10
C PRO A 73 -9.23 -4.97 -2.17
N ALA A 74 -10.08 -5.43 -1.27
CA ALA A 74 -11.49 -5.08 -1.19
C ALA A 74 -11.85 -4.60 0.22
N PHE A 75 -12.54 -3.46 0.30
CA PHE A 75 -13.14 -2.95 1.53
C PHE A 75 -14.46 -2.26 1.23
N ASN A 76 -15.56 -2.84 1.70
CA ASN A 76 -16.92 -2.40 1.43
C ASN A 76 -17.15 -2.15 -0.08
N GLU A 77 -16.94 -3.21 -0.87
CA GLU A 77 -17.00 -3.21 -2.33
C GLU A 77 -18.11 -4.11 -2.89
N GLU A 78 -19.14 -4.45 -2.11
CA GLU A 78 -20.20 -5.41 -2.49
C GLU A 78 -20.76 -5.15 -3.90
N HIS A 79 -20.95 -3.88 -4.27
CA HIS A 79 -21.51 -3.49 -5.56
C HIS A 79 -20.49 -3.32 -6.68
N ARG A 80 -19.22 -3.05 -6.37
CA ARG A 80 -18.18 -2.76 -7.39
C ARG A 80 -17.31 -3.97 -7.71
N LEU A 81 -17.06 -4.81 -6.70
CA LEU A 81 -16.24 -6.01 -6.81
C LEU A 81 -16.70 -6.97 -7.94
N PRO A 82 -18.00 -7.26 -8.14
CA PRO A 82 -18.44 -8.16 -9.20
C PRO A 82 -18.03 -7.70 -10.60
N GLY A 83 -18.22 -6.40 -10.90
CA GLY A 83 -17.89 -5.85 -12.22
C GLY A 83 -16.39 -5.92 -12.51
N ALA A 84 -15.55 -5.58 -11.51
CA ALA A 84 -14.10 -5.68 -11.62
C ALA A 84 -13.62 -7.13 -11.80
N LEU A 85 -14.18 -8.07 -11.02
CA LEU A 85 -13.83 -9.49 -11.10
C LEU A 85 -14.28 -10.13 -12.41
N ASP A 86 -15.50 -9.85 -12.87
CA ASP A 86 -16.02 -10.38 -14.14
C ASP A 86 -15.18 -9.89 -15.33
N GLU A 87 -14.80 -8.60 -15.35
CA GLU A 87 -13.91 -8.04 -16.37
C GLU A 87 -12.54 -8.76 -16.35
N ALA A 88 -11.92 -8.86 -15.18
CA ALA A 88 -10.60 -9.47 -15.02
C ALA A 88 -10.60 -10.97 -15.37
N LEU A 89 -11.53 -11.74 -14.83
CA LEU A 89 -11.64 -13.18 -15.10
C LEU A 89 -11.95 -13.45 -16.58
N SER A 90 -12.83 -12.66 -17.21
CA SER A 90 -13.14 -12.81 -18.64
C SER A 90 -11.92 -12.52 -19.52
N TYR A 91 -11.07 -11.57 -19.14
CA TYR A 91 -9.80 -11.33 -19.83
C TYR A 91 -8.83 -12.51 -19.63
N LEU A 92 -8.59 -12.94 -18.39
CA LEU A 92 -7.65 -14.02 -18.06
C LEU A 92 -8.06 -15.37 -18.69
N GLN A 93 -9.35 -15.71 -18.67
CA GLN A 93 -9.87 -16.93 -19.29
C GLN A 93 -9.65 -16.93 -20.82
N ARG A 94 -9.92 -15.81 -21.49
CA ARG A 94 -9.66 -15.69 -22.95
C ARG A 94 -8.19 -15.86 -23.27
N ARG A 95 -7.31 -15.33 -22.41
CA ARG A 95 -5.86 -15.47 -22.57
C ARG A 95 -5.39 -16.90 -22.35
N ALA A 96 -5.84 -17.56 -21.28
CA ALA A 96 -5.55 -18.97 -21.01
C ALA A 96 -6.09 -19.92 -22.11
N ALA A 97 -7.22 -19.57 -22.73
CA ALA A 97 -7.74 -20.32 -23.86
C ALA A 97 -6.87 -20.19 -25.12
N LYS A 98 -6.20 -19.05 -25.30
CA LYS A 98 -5.29 -18.78 -26.42
C LYS A 98 -3.90 -19.39 -26.20
N ASP A 99 -3.42 -19.36 -24.97
CA ASP A 99 -2.10 -19.87 -24.57
C ASP A 99 -2.23 -20.85 -23.40
N LYS A 100 -2.01 -22.14 -23.68
CA LYS A 100 -2.11 -23.22 -22.69
C LYS A 100 -1.02 -23.16 -21.61
N SER A 101 0.08 -22.45 -21.86
CA SER A 101 1.14 -22.26 -20.86
C SER A 101 0.79 -21.15 -19.86
N PHE A 102 -0.15 -20.28 -20.20
CA PHE A 102 -0.60 -19.19 -19.34
C PHE A 102 -1.50 -19.71 -18.23
N THR A 103 -0.98 -19.70 -17.00
CA THR A 103 -1.71 -20.05 -15.79
C THR A 103 -1.86 -18.82 -14.91
N TYR A 104 -3.02 -18.69 -14.26
CA TYR A 104 -3.31 -17.51 -13.46
C TYR A 104 -4.06 -17.86 -12.18
N GLU A 105 -4.08 -16.89 -11.28
CA GLU A 105 -4.94 -16.89 -10.10
C GLU A 105 -5.38 -15.48 -9.75
N VAL A 106 -6.48 -15.37 -9.02
CA VAL A 106 -7.00 -14.12 -8.48
C VAL A 106 -7.12 -14.28 -6.96
N ILE A 107 -6.47 -13.38 -6.22
CA ILE A 107 -6.51 -13.33 -4.77
C ILE A 107 -7.28 -12.08 -4.37
N ILE A 108 -8.44 -12.28 -3.78
CA ILE A 108 -9.26 -11.22 -3.19
C ILE A 108 -8.86 -11.13 -1.73
N ILE A 109 -8.54 -9.93 -1.25
CA ILE A 109 -8.25 -9.71 0.16
C ILE A 109 -9.34 -8.81 0.72
N ASP A 110 -10.09 -9.31 1.70
CA ASP A 110 -11.13 -8.56 2.39
C ASP A 110 -10.56 -7.88 3.63
N ASP A 111 -10.64 -6.55 3.64
CA ASP A 111 -10.16 -5.70 4.74
C ASP A 111 -11.17 -5.59 5.88
N GLY A 112 -11.71 -6.71 6.34
CA GLY A 112 -12.75 -6.72 7.38
C GLY A 112 -13.99 -5.92 6.99
N SER A 113 -14.52 -6.16 5.79
CA SER A 113 -15.72 -5.47 5.30
C SER A 113 -16.92 -5.71 6.21
N SER A 114 -17.76 -4.68 6.32
CA SER A 114 -19.02 -4.68 7.09
C SER A 114 -20.26 -4.93 6.22
N ASP A 115 -20.11 -4.89 4.89
CA ASP A 115 -21.16 -5.16 3.90
C ASP A 115 -21.10 -6.61 3.38
N GLY A 116 -21.82 -6.91 2.29
CA GLY A 116 -21.85 -8.21 1.65
C GLY A 116 -20.58 -8.60 0.86
N THR A 117 -19.49 -7.82 0.89
CA THR A 117 -18.26 -8.09 0.11
C THR A 117 -17.74 -9.51 0.31
N LYS A 118 -17.69 -10.00 1.55
CA LYS A 118 -17.24 -11.37 1.86
C LYS A 118 -18.10 -12.42 1.14
N LYS A 119 -19.42 -12.25 1.17
CA LYS A 119 -20.38 -13.16 0.51
C LYS A 119 -20.17 -13.19 -1.00
N VAL A 120 -19.97 -12.01 -1.61
CA VAL A 120 -19.66 -11.88 -3.04
C VAL A 120 -18.36 -12.61 -3.36
N ALA A 121 -17.27 -12.33 -2.62
CA ALA A 121 -15.96 -12.93 -2.84
C ALA A 121 -16.00 -14.47 -2.76
N PHE A 122 -16.65 -15.04 -1.73
CA PHE A 122 -16.85 -16.49 -1.62
C PHE A 122 -17.73 -17.07 -2.74
N GLY A 123 -18.67 -16.29 -3.27
CA GLY A 123 -19.45 -16.66 -4.45
C GLY A 123 -18.57 -16.93 -5.67
N TYR A 124 -17.52 -16.12 -5.88
CA TYR A 124 -16.55 -16.33 -6.96
C TYR A 124 -15.66 -17.55 -6.73
N VAL A 125 -15.23 -17.83 -5.49
CA VAL A 125 -14.47 -19.05 -5.17
C VAL A 125 -15.31 -20.30 -5.50
N LYS A 126 -16.60 -20.30 -5.13
CA LYS A 126 -17.51 -21.41 -5.46
C LYS A 126 -17.70 -21.59 -6.96
N LYS A 127 -17.72 -20.50 -7.72
CA LYS A 127 -17.93 -20.50 -9.18
C LYS A 127 -16.69 -20.97 -9.97
N TYR A 128 -15.48 -20.59 -9.54
CA TYR A 128 -14.24 -20.79 -10.31
C TYR A 128 -13.22 -21.76 -9.69
N THR A 129 -13.50 -22.32 -8.51
CA THR A 129 -12.60 -23.15 -7.67
C THR A 129 -11.50 -22.36 -6.96
N VAL A 130 -10.98 -22.94 -5.87
CA VAL A 130 -9.92 -22.36 -5.01
C VAL A 130 -8.57 -22.26 -5.72
N ASP A 131 -8.36 -23.01 -6.81
CA ASP A 131 -7.13 -22.90 -7.58
C ASP A 131 -7.09 -21.62 -8.44
N ILE A 132 -8.26 -21.12 -8.87
CA ILE A 132 -8.38 -19.91 -9.70
C ILE A 132 -8.67 -18.68 -8.86
N VAL A 133 -9.59 -18.76 -7.90
CA VAL A 133 -9.97 -17.63 -7.05
C VAL A 133 -9.78 -17.99 -5.59
N ARG A 134 -9.01 -17.18 -4.87
CA ARG A 134 -8.80 -17.31 -3.42
C ARG A 134 -9.23 -16.05 -2.69
N VAL A 135 -9.61 -16.22 -1.43
CA VAL A 135 -10.02 -15.13 -0.55
C VAL A 135 -9.19 -15.18 0.72
N ILE A 136 -8.63 -14.03 1.11
CA ILE A 136 -7.94 -13.80 2.38
C ILE A 136 -8.82 -12.86 3.21
N LEU A 137 -9.15 -13.25 4.44
CA LEU A 137 -9.92 -12.41 5.37
C LEU A 137 -8.99 -11.90 6.47
N LEU A 138 -8.85 -10.58 6.61
CA LEU A 138 -8.01 -9.99 7.66
C LEU A 138 -8.73 -9.76 8.99
N GLY A 139 -10.04 -10.03 9.04
CA GLY A 139 -10.86 -9.99 10.27
C GLY A 139 -11.12 -8.58 10.85
N ARG A 140 -10.25 -7.60 10.60
CA ARG A 140 -10.38 -6.20 10.98
C ARG A 140 -9.99 -5.29 9.82
N ASN A 141 -10.63 -4.13 9.73
CA ASN A 141 -10.32 -3.14 8.71
C ASN A 141 -9.02 -2.39 9.00
N HIS A 142 -8.15 -2.39 8.01
CA HIS A 142 -6.82 -1.78 8.01
C HIS A 142 -6.64 -0.66 6.99
N GLY A 143 -7.69 -0.39 6.23
CA GLY A 143 -7.68 0.47 5.06
C GLY A 143 -7.68 1.96 5.37
N LYS A 144 -7.50 2.71 4.29
CA LYS A 144 -7.40 4.18 4.25
C LYS A 144 -8.56 4.89 4.98
N GLY A 145 -9.79 4.39 4.84
CA GLY A 145 -11.00 4.98 5.44
C GLY A 145 -11.16 4.78 6.95
N GLU A 146 -10.68 3.66 7.50
CA GLU A 146 -10.82 3.37 8.93
C GLU A 146 -9.93 4.26 9.79
N ALA A 147 -8.79 4.70 9.25
CA ALA A 147 -7.96 5.71 9.88
C ALA A 147 -8.72 7.02 10.11
N ILE A 148 -9.54 7.45 9.13
CA ILE A 148 -10.33 8.68 9.24
C ILE A 148 -11.45 8.51 10.28
N ARG A 149 -12.09 7.33 10.36
CA ARG A 149 -13.12 7.05 11.36
C ARG A 149 -12.55 7.01 12.78
N LYS A 150 -11.40 6.36 12.98
CA LYS A 150 -10.68 6.35 14.27
C LYS A 150 -10.27 7.77 14.68
N VAL A 151 -9.75 8.57 13.74
CA VAL A 151 -9.41 9.97 14.01
C VAL A 151 -10.66 10.79 14.38
N SER A 152 -11.79 10.60 13.68
CA SER A 152 -13.06 11.28 14.01
C SER A 152 -13.57 10.92 15.42
N LEU A 153 -13.48 9.64 15.81
CA LEU A 153 -13.81 9.18 17.16
C LEU A 153 -12.88 9.77 18.22
N VAL A 154 -11.57 9.82 17.95
CA VAL A 154 -10.58 10.45 18.85
C VAL A 154 -10.82 11.96 18.96
N GLN A 155 -11.17 12.62 17.86
CA GLN A 155 -11.45 14.06 17.82
C GLN A 155 -12.73 14.42 18.59
N THR A 156 -13.70 13.51 18.62
CA THR A 156 -14.93 13.63 19.44
C THR A 156 -14.63 13.42 20.92
N PHE A 157 -13.76 12.46 21.26
CA PHE A 157 -13.29 12.24 22.63
C PHE A 157 -12.45 13.42 23.17
N CYS A 158 -11.54 13.98 22.35
CA CYS A 158 -10.77 15.17 22.73
C CYS A 158 -11.67 16.40 22.96
N SER A 159 -12.69 16.61 22.13
CA SER A 159 -13.64 17.71 22.32
C SER A 159 -14.51 17.54 23.57
N PHE A 160 -14.86 16.30 23.95
CA PHE A 160 -15.65 16.02 25.15
C PHE A 160 -14.82 16.14 26.44
N SER A 161 -13.54 15.75 26.41
CA SER A 161 -12.65 15.87 27.57
C SER A 161 -12.11 17.29 27.80
N PHE A 162 -12.00 18.13 26.77
CA PHE A 162 -11.58 19.53 26.94
C PHE A 162 -12.63 20.39 27.67
N PHE A 163 -13.91 19.96 27.68
CA PHE A 163 -15.00 20.70 28.33
C PHE A 163 -15.15 20.39 29.84
N MET A 164 -14.45 19.38 30.37
CA MET A 164 -14.73 18.85 31.72
C MET A 164 -13.67 19.15 32.80
N PHE A 165 -12.52 19.74 32.47
CA PHE A 165 -11.47 19.92 33.48
C PHE A 165 -10.72 21.25 33.32
N SER A 166 -11.23 22.29 34.01
CA SER A 166 -10.38 23.30 34.62
C SER A 166 -9.84 22.71 35.92
N ASP A 167 -8.68 22.06 35.87
CA ASP A 167 -7.68 21.99 36.95
C ASP A 167 -6.71 20.83 36.71
N ILE A 168 -5.42 21.20 36.72
CA ILE A 168 -4.18 20.42 36.91
C ILE A 168 -4.30 18.88 36.82
N GLU A 169 -4.09 18.33 35.62
CA GLU A 169 -3.48 16.99 35.39
C GLU A 169 -3.10 16.75 33.91
N VAL A 170 -2.56 17.78 33.24
CA VAL A 170 -2.29 17.77 31.80
C VAL A 170 -1.26 16.69 31.40
N GLY A 171 -0.29 16.36 32.26
CA GLY A 171 0.81 15.43 31.94
C GLY A 171 0.38 13.97 31.77
N TYR A 172 -0.44 13.45 32.69
CA TYR A 172 -0.91 12.07 32.65
C TYR A 172 -1.97 11.87 31.56
N PHE A 173 -2.78 12.90 31.31
CA PHE A 173 -3.77 12.90 30.22
C PHE A 173 -3.13 12.96 28.83
N VAL A 174 -2.10 13.80 28.62
CA VAL A 174 -1.35 13.81 27.36
C VAL A 174 -0.71 12.45 27.11
N PHE A 175 -0.16 11.81 28.15
CA PHE A 175 0.41 10.47 28.03
C PHE A 175 -0.65 9.40 27.69
N CYS A 176 -1.79 9.36 28.37
CA CYS A 176 -2.87 8.41 28.08
C CYS A 176 -3.55 8.67 26.74
N ALA A 177 -3.76 9.93 26.36
CA ALA A 177 -4.29 10.29 25.05
C ALA A 177 -3.29 9.97 23.93
N LEU A 178 -1.98 10.19 24.15
CA LEU A 178 -0.94 9.69 23.24
C LEU A 178 -0.96 8.16 23.18
N GLN A 179 -1.05 7.46 24.31
CA GLN A 179 -1.04 6.00 24.38
C GLN A 179 -2.25 5.40 23.65
N GLN A 180 -3.46 5.93 23.85
CA GLN A 180 -4.65 5.53 23.10
C GLN A 180 -4.59 5.93 21.63
N PHE A 181 -3.99 7.09 21.30
CA PHE A 181 -3.69 7.48 19.92
C PHE A 181 -2.70 6.51 19.27
N ILE A 182 -1.69 6.06 20.01
CA ILE A 182 -0.65 5.11 19.62
C ILE A 182 -1.25 3.70 19.43
N GLU A 183 -2.09 3.22 20.37
CA GLU A 183 -2.76 1.92 20.29
C GLU A 183 -3.77 1.83 19.13
N ALA A 184 -4.47 2.93 18.82
CA ALA A 184 -5.33 3.04 17.64
C ALA A 184 -4.55 2.85 16.32
N PHE A 185 -3.23 3.08 16.34
CA PHE A 185 -2.27 2.88 15.25
C PHE A 185 -1.51 1.53 15.30
N HIS A 186 -1.56 0.78 16.41
CA HIS A 186 -0.74 -0.44 16.61
C HIS A 186 -1.25 -1.69 15.88
N LEU A 187 -2.55 -1.87 15.68
CA LEU A 187 -3.09 -3.08 15.02
C LEU A 187 -3.59 -2.78 13.60
N CYS A 188 -2.71 -2.95 12.62
CA CYS A 188 -3.07 -3.05 11.19
C CYS A 188 -1.98 -3.86 10.47
N GLU A 189 -2.34 -4.68 9.50
CA GLU A 189 -1.40 -5.21 8.51
C GLU A 189 -1.71 -4.56 7.16
N SER A 190 -0.71 -4.44 6.27
CA SER A 190 -0.98 -3.96 4.91
C SER A 190 -1.74 -5.04 4.15
N ILE A 191 -2.95 -4.72 3.70
CA ILE A 191 -3.81 -5.65 2.95
C ILE A 191 -3.13 -6.19 1.69
N VAL A 192 -2.42 -5.31 0.98
CA VAL A 192 -1.69 -5.65 -0.24
C VAL A 192 -0.51 -6.55 0.07
N LYS A 193 0.19 -6.32 1.19
CA LYS A 193 1.31 -7.17 1.63
C LYS A 193 0.85 -8.62 1.79
N GLN A 194 -0.27 -8.86 2.46
CA GLN A 194 -0.79 -10.20 2.67
C GLN A 194 -1.14 -10.90 1.34
N GLY A 195 -1.80 -10.19 0.42
CA GLY A 195 -2.10 -10.72 -0.91
C GLY A 195 -0.86 -11.08 -1.73
N ILE A 196 0.18 -10.24 -1.65
CA ILE A 196 1.45 -10.45 -2.37
C ILE A 196 2.25 -11.60 -1.76
N LEU A 197 2.42 -11.61 -0.43
CA LEU A 197 3.18 -12.65 0.27
C LEU A 197 2.57 -14.04 0.09
N HIS A 198 1.26 -14.15 -0.13
CA HIS A 198 0.54 -15.42 -0.30
C HIS A 198 0.16 -15.76 -1.75
N SER A 199 0.92 -15.25 -2.70
CA SER A 199 0.71 -15.45 -4.14
C SER A 199 1.59 -16.55 -4.72
N ARG A 200 1.12 -17.20 -5.81
CA ARG A 200 1.87 -18.26 -6.54
C ARG A 200 2.42 -17.84 -7.90
N GLY A 201 2.14 -16.61 -8.36
CA GLY A 201 2.54 -16.07 -9.66
C GLY A 201 4.03 -15.76 -9.80
N GLU A 202 4.63 -16.04 -10.95
CA GLU A 202 5.95 -15.50 -11.34
C GLU A 202 5.93 -13.97 -11.39
N ILE A 203 4.79 -13.42 -11.85
CA ILE A 203 4.48 -12.00 -11.88
C ILE A 203 3.23 -11.74 -11.04
N LEU A 204 3.23 -10.65 -10.28
CA LEU A 204 2.19 -10.27 -9.35
C LEU A 204 1.64 -8.91 -9.76
N LEU A 205 0.34 -8.82 -10.02
CA LEU A 205 -0.32 -7.58 -10.40
C LEU A 205 -1.34 -7.19 -9.33
N MET A 206 -1.14 -6.00 -8.75
CA MET A 206 -2.13 -5.34 -7.92
C MET A 206 -3.15 -4.61 -8.81
N LEU A 207 -4.44 -4.77 -8.50
CA LEU A 207 -5.55 -4.12 -9.19
C LEU A 207 -6.61 -3.67 -8.17
N ASP A 208 -7.09 -2.43 -8.29
CA ASP A 208 -8.18 -1.92 -7.44
C ASP A 208 -9.51 -2.67 -7.69
N ALA A 209 -10.29 -2.89 -6.63
CA ALA A 209 -11.59 -3.59 -6.70
C ALA A 209 -12.73 -2.77 -7.34
N ASP A 210 -12.49 -1.50 -7.70
CA ASP A 210 -13.51 -0.59 -8.22
C ASP A 210 -13.69 -0.64 -9.75
N GLY A 211 -12.82 -1.37 -10.46
CA GLY A 211 -12.84 -1.47 -11.92
C GLY A 211 -12.44 -0.18 -12.63
N ALA A 212 -11.81 0.77 -11.93
CA ALA A 212 -11.41 2.05 -12.50
C ALA A 212 -10.30 1.91 -13.54
N THR A 213 -9.39 0.95 -13.36
CA THR A 213 -8.32 0.64 -14.33
C THR A 213 -8.70 -0.54 -15.20
N LYS A 214 -8.51 -0.44 -16.52
CA LYS A 214 -8.84 -1.51 -17.46
C LYS A 214 -7.81 -2.64 -17.43
N VAL A 215 -8.28 -3.87 -17.26
CA VAL A 215 -7.41 -5.06 -17.18
C VAL A 215 -6.62 -5.30 -18.46
N ASN A 216 -7.12 -4.82 -19.61
CA ASN A 216 -6.43 -4.93 -20.90
C ASN A 216 -5.05 -4.25 -20.91
N ASP A 217 -4.80 -3.27 -20.02
CA ASP A 217 -3.49 -2.61 -19.93
C ASP A 217 -2.44 -3.45 -19.20
N LEU A 218 -2.82 -4.63 -18.68
CA LEU A 218 -1.91 -5.61 -18.09
C LEU A 218 -0.76 -5.97 -19.04
N GLU A 219 -1.06 -6.17 -20.32
CA GLU A 219 -0.05 -6.53 -21.33
C GLU A 219 1.01 -5.43 -21.50
N LYS A 220 0.65 -4.16 -21.29
CA LYS A 220 1.60 -3.04 -21.36
C LYS A 220 2.64 -3.15 -20.26
N LEU A 221 2.21 -3.42 -19.02
CA LEU A 221 3.11 -3.59 -17.88
C LEU A 221 3.97 -4.84 -18.05
N GLU A 222 3.35 -5.93 -18.44
CA GLU A 222 4.02 -7.20 -18.65
C GLU A 222 5.12 -7.12 -19.73
N ASN A 223 4.80 -6.58 -20.91
CA ASN A 223 5.77 -6.45 -22.00
C ASN A 223 6.99 -5.63 -21.60
N GLN A 224 6.78 -4.59 -20.80
CA GLN A 224 7.86 -3.74 -20.29
C GLN A 224 8.70 -4.47 -19.24
N ILE A 225 8.09 -5.26 -18.33
CA ILE A 225 8.84 -6.09 -17.37
C ILE A 225 9.70 -7.09 -18.13
N HIS A 226 9.16 -7.77 -19.16
CA HIS A 226 9.93 -8.70 -19.98
C HIS A 226 11.11 -8.05 -20.68
N ALA A 227 10.91 -6.86 -21.25
CA ALA A 227 11.99 -6.12 -21.91
C ALA A 227 13.12 -5.77 -20.94
N VAL A 228 12.78 -5.14 -19.82
CA VAL A 228 13.76 -4.74 -18.79
C VAL A 228 14.43 -5.95 -18.14
N SER A 229 13.68 -7.03 -17.87
CA SER A 229 14.26 -8.24 -17.29
C SER A 229 15.31 -8.86 -18.21
N LYS A 230 15.08 -8.88 -19.53
CA LYS A 230 16.08 -9.33 -20.50
C LYS A 230 17.31 -8.44 -20.53
N GLU A 231 17.14 -7.12 -20.47
CA GLU A 231 18.27 -6.17 -20.42
C GLU A 231 19.12 -6.37 -19.16
N VAL A 232 18.48 -6.51 -18.00
CA VAL A 232 19.16 -6.78 -16.72
C VAL A 232 19.92 -8.10 -16.77
N TYR A 233 19.27 -9.16 -17.28
CA TYR A 233 19.91 -10.47 -17.41
C TYR A 233 21.13 -10.44 -18.32
N VAL A 234 21.03 -9.80 -19.49
CA VAL A 234 22.18 -9.67 -20.43
C VAL A 234 23.32 -8.87 -19.80
N GLY A 235 23.03 -7.86 -18.98
CA GLY A 235 24.02 -7.10 -18.23
C GLY A 235 24.81 -7.94 -17.22
N ASP A 236 24.15 -8.88 -16.53
CA ASP A 236 24.77 -9.77 -15.55
C ASP A 236 25.47 -11.00 -16.19
N SER A 237 25.04 -11.41 -17.39
CA SER A 237 25.44 -12.66 -18.06
C SER A 237 26.85 -12.69 -18.68
N THR A 238 27.77 -11.82 -18.24
CA THR A 238 29.21 -12.12 -18.40
C THR A 238 29.65 -13.33 -17.56
N ALA A 239 28.78 -13.85 -16.68
CA ALA A 239 28.98 -15.10 -15.96
C ALA A 239 27.70 -15.97 -15.90
N SER A 240 27.74 -17.13 -16.55
CA SER A 240 26.87 -18.34 -16.38
C SER A 240 25.65 -18.54 -17.31
N ASN A 241 25.54 -19.80 -17.78
CA ASN A 241 24.53 -20.35 -18.71
C ASN A 241 23.25 -20.86 -17.98
N SER A 242 22.85 -20.27 -16.85
CA SER A 242 21.61 -20.68 -16.18
C SER A 242 20.39 -20.10 -16.90
N GLY A 243 19.40 -20.91 -17.25
CA GLY A 243 18.22 -20.48 -18.02
C GLY A 243 17.53 -19.23 -17.44
N PHE A 244 17.18 -18.29 -18.32
CA PHE A 244 16.48 -17.05 -17.96
C PHE A 244 15.12 -17.36 -17.32
N SER A 245 14.96 -17.01 -16.04
CA SER A 245 13.71 -17.08 -15.28
C SER A 245 13.33 -15.68 -14.85
N ILE A 246 12.20 -15.17 -15.36
CA ILE A 246 11.69 -13.84 -15.02
C ILE A 246 11.36 -13.71 -13.52
N SER A 247 11.04 -14.83 -12.87
CA SER A 247 10.68 -14.86 -11.45
C SER A 247 11.86 -14.54 -10.52
N ASP A 248 13.10 -14.68 -11.01
CA ASP A 248 14.33 -14.46 -10.24
C ASP A 248 14.94 -13.06 -10.45
N ILE A 249 14.48 -12.33 -11.47
CA ILE A 249 14.97 -10.99 -11.79
C ILE A 249 14.05 -9.96 -11.15
N ALA A 250 14.58 -9.10 -10.31
CA ALA A 250 13.78 -8.09 -9.61
C ALA A 250 13.51 -6.88 -10.51
N VAL A 251 12.28 -6.75 -10.98
CA VAL A 251 11.75 -5.59 -11.74
C VAL A 251 10.34 -5.20 -11.22
N ALA A 252 10.02 -3.90 -11.26
CA ALA A 252 8.72 -3.35 -10.89
C ALA A 252 8.15 -2.39 -11.95
N ALA A 253 6.84 -2.48 -12.20
CA ALA A 253 6.09 -1.61 -13.11
C ALA A 253 4.98 -0.86 -12.36
N PHE A 254 4.87 0.44 -12.60
CA PHE A 254 3.86 1.30 -12.01
C PHE A 254 2.96 1.86 -13.11
N GLY A 255 1.67 1.57 -13.05
CA GLY A 255 0.66 2.26 -13.85
C GLY A 255 0.61 3.74 -13.50
N SER A 256 0.25 4.57 -14.45
CA SER A 256 0.21 6.02 -14.29
C SER A 256 -0.98 6.65 -15.00
N ARG A 257 -1.65 7.53 -14.27
CA ARG A 257 -2.76 8.38 -14.72
C ARG A 257 -2.31 9.81 -14.99
N ALA A 258 -1.01 10.11 -14.93
CA ALA A 258 -0.48 11.47 -15.07
C ALA A 258 -0.91 12.13 -16.40
N HIS A 259 -1.01 11.35 -17.48
CA HIS A 259 -1.48 11.83 -18.79
C HIS A 259 -2.97 12.25 -18.80
N LEU A 260 -3.78 11.74 -17.88
CA LEU A 260 -5.19 12.15 -17.68
C LEU A 260 -5.27 13.38 -16.78
N GLU A 261 -4.36 13.49 -15.82
CA GLU A 261 -4.27 14.62 -14.92
C GLU A 261 -3.98 15.92 -15.66
N GLU A 262 -3.09 15.91 -16.65
CA GLU A 262 -2.82 17.08 -17.50
C GLU A 262 -4.09 17.64 -18.16
N LYS A 263 -5.01 16.76 -18.60
CA LYS A 263 -6.30 17.16 -19.19
C LYS A 263 -7.27 17.71 -18.14
N ALA A 264 -7.24 17.18 -16.92
CA ALA A 264 -8.11 17.58 -15.81
C ALA A 264 -7.62 18.84 -15.07
N LEU A 265 -6.32 19.13 -15.07
CA LEU A 265 -5.71 20.31 -14.42
C LEU A 265 -6.19 21.63 -15.04
N ALA A 266 -6.58 21.63 -16.32
CA ALA A 266 -7.09 22.80 -17.03
C ALA A 266 -8.45 23.30 -16.51
N THR A 267 -9.21 22.45 -15.78
CA THR A 267 -10.57 22.78 -15.31
C THR A 267 -10.69 22.85 -13.78
N ARG A 268 -9.63 22.54 -13.02
CA ARG A 268 -9.64 22.41 -11.55
C ARG A 268 -9.29 23.72 -10.82
N LYS A 269 -9.81 23.87 -9.60
CA LYS A 269 -9.52 25.01 -8.70
C LYS A 269 -8.03 25.08 -8.35
N TRP A 270 -7.45 26.27 -8.38
CA TRP A 270 -6.01 26.52 -8.23
C TRP A 270 -5.39 25.95 -6.94
N TYR A 271 -6.10 25.98 -5.80
CA TYR A 271 -5.58 25.48 -4.53
C TYR A 271 -5.36 23.97 -4.53
N ARG A 272 -6.13 23.20 -5.31
CA ARG A 272 -5.90 21.75 -5.46
C ARG A 272 -4.59 21.48 -6.19
N ASN A 273 -4.29 22.29 -7.20
CA ASN A 273 -3.03 22.20 -7.95
C ASN A 273 -1.84 22.56 -7.06
N PHE A 274 -1.98 23.57 -6.19
CA PHE A 274 -0.95 23.93 -5.21
C PHE A 274 -0.71 22.80 -4.20
N LEU A 275 -1.77 22.25 -3.60
CA LEU A 275 -1.66 21.14 -2.64
C LEU A 275 -1.05 19.89 -3.27
N MET A 276 -1.43 19.56 -4.51
CA MET A 276 -0.88 18.44 -5.27
C MET A 276 0.62 18.63 -5.55
N LYS A 277 1.03 19.81 -6.05
CA LYS A 277 2.46 20.12 -6.27
C LYS A 277 3.26 20.06 -4.97
N GLY A 278 2.69 20.56 -3.87
CA GLY A 278 3.29 20.45 -2.54
C GLY A 278 3.47 19.00 -2.10
N PHE A 279 2.44 18.17 -2.28
CA PHE A 279 2.54 16.75 -1.98
C PHE A 279 3.60 16.04 -2.83
N HIS A 280 3.69 16.33 -4.13
CA HIS A 280 4.74 15.81 -5.00
C HIS A 280 6.15 16.21 -4.53
N LEU A 281 6.33 17.45 -4.06
CA LEU A 281 7.60 17.88 -3.48
C LEU A 281 7.95 17.07 -2.22
N VAL A 282 6.98 16.81 -1.33
CA VAL A 282 7.22 16.00 -0.13
C VAL A 282 7.58 14.56 -0.50
N VAL A 283 6.90 13.96 -1.48
CA VAL A 283 7.23 12.63 -2.00
C VAL A 283 8.63 12.59 -2.59
N LEU A 284 9.01 13.61 -3.37
CA LEU A 284 10.35 13.75 -3.94
C LEU A 284 11.42 13.84 -2.85
N LEU A 285 11.18 14.61 -1.79
CA LEU A 285 12.10 14.72 -0.67
C LEU A 285 12.19 13.42 0.14
N ALA A 286 11.09 12.67 0.28
CA ALA A 286 11.03 11.46 1.09
C ALA A 286 11.62 10.24 0.36
N ALA A 287 11.21 9.99 -0.88
CA ALA A 287 11.57 8.80 -1.65
C ALA A 287 12.52 9.06 -2.84
N GLY A 288 12.76 10.32 -3.23
CA GLY A 288 13.56 10.71 -4.39
C GLY A 288 12.80 10.68 -5.73
N PRO A 289 13.44 11.04 -6.85
CA PRO A 289 12.81 11.09 -8.18
C PRO A 289 12.62 9.69 -8.79
N GLY A 290 11.59 9.48 -9.62
CA GLY A 290 11.39 8.21 -10.32
C GLY A 290 9.99 8.06 -10.89
N ILE A 291 9.03 7.71 -10.03
CA ILE A 291 7.61 7.53 -10.40
C ILE A 291 6.81 8.78 -10.04
N ARG A 292 6.06 9.32 -11.01
CA ARG A 292 5.21 10.52 -10.83
C ARG A 292 3.88 10.17 -10.16
N ASP A 293 3.14 9.20 -10.69
CA ASP A 293 1.87 8.73 -10.12
C ASP A 293 2.08 7.50 -9.23
N THR A 294 2.61 7.73 -8.01
CA THR A 294 2.82 6.64 -7.04
C THR A 294 1.50 6.03 -6.57
N GLN A 295 0.38 6.76 -6.66
CA GLN A 295 -0.90 6.39 -6.07
C GLN A 295 -1.81 5.56 -6.99
N CYS A 296 -1.37 5.23 -8.20
CA CYS A 296 -2.14 4.37 -9.08
C CYS A 296 -2.19 2.94 -8.52
N GLY A 297 -3.38 2.37 -8.27
CA GLY A 297 -3.51 1.00 -7.75
C GLY A 297 -3.15 -0.11 -8.73
N PHE A 298 -2.69 0.23 -9.94
CA PHE A 298 -2.29 -0.73 -10.97
C PHE A 298 -0.76 -0.87 -11.00
N LYS A 299 -0.23 -1.88 -10.32
CA LYS A 299 1.22 -2.08 -10.15
C LYS A 299 1.60 -3.54 -10.31
N MET A 300 2.67 -3.81 -11.04
CA MET A 300 3.12 -5.15 -11.34
C MET A 300 4.54 -5.37 -10.82
N PHE A 301 4.78 -6.51 -10.19
CA PHE A 301 6.06 -6.89 -9.60
C PHE A 301 6.42 -8.29 -10.05
N THR A 302 7.69 -8.50 -10.38
CA THR A 302 8.28 -9.85 -10.46
C THR A 302 8.32 -10.48 -9.07
N ARG A 303 8.30 -11.81 -9.00
CA ARG A 303 8.40 -12.55 -7.73
C ARG A 303 9.64 -12.17 -6.92
N ALA A 304 10.81 -12.04 -7.55
CA ALA A 304 12.03 -11.58 -6.91
C ALA A 304 11.91 -10.16 -6.32
N ALA A 305 11.30 -9.22 -7.05
CA ALA A 305 11.04 -7.89 -6.50
C ALA A 305 10.06 -7.97 -5.33
N ALA A 306 8.98 -8.75 -5.46
CA ALA A 306 7.97 -8.90 -4.42
C ALA A 306 8.55 -9.43 -3.10
N ARG A 307 9.44 -10.43 -3.17
CA ARG A 307 10.19 -10.99 -2.03
C ARG A 307 10.96 -9.92 -1.25
N LYS A 308 11.64 -9.01 -1.95
CA LYS A 308 12.44 -7.94 -1.30
C LYS A 308 11.56 -6.80 -0.78
N LEU A 309 10.56 -6.38 -1.56
CA LEU A 309 9.78 -5.20 -1.26
C LEU A 309 8.77 -5.44 -0.12
N PHE A 310 7.97 -6.50 -0.21
CA PHE A 310 6.84 -6.71 0.70
C PHE A 310 7.24 -7.34 2.04
N THR A 311 8.44 -7.90 2.15
CA THR A 311 9.05 -8.30 3.43
C THR A 311 9.58 -7.10 4.22
N ASN A 312 9.90 -6.00 3.55
CA ASN A 312 10.49 -4.80 4.15
C ASN A 312 9.50 -3.65 4.36
N ILE A 313 8.34 -3.70 3.70
CA ILE A 313 7.32 -2.66 3.82
C ILE A 313 6.78 -2.55 5.25
N ARG A 314 6.67 -1.32 5.76
CA ARG A 314 6.23 -1.01 7.14
C ARG A 314 5.04 -0.06 7.19
N LEU A 315 4.85 0.76 6.16
CA LEU A 315 3.67 1.59 6.01
C LEU A 315 2.48 0.72 5.58
N LYS A 316 1.34 0.97 6.22
CA LYS A 316 0.18 0.09 6.12
C LYS A 316 -0.94 0.66 5.25
N ARG A 317 -0.91 1.97 4.93
CA ARG A 317 -2.09 2.69 4.45
C ARG A 317 -1.87 3.56 3.22
N TRP A 318 -1.54 4.85 3.41
CA TRP A 318 -1.68 5.84 2.35
C TRP A 318 -0.42 5.95 1.50
N CYS A 319 0.73 5.87 2.17
CA CYS A 319 2.03 6.10 1.52
C CYS A 319 2.85 4.83 1.33
N PHE A 320 2.26 3.64 1.47
CA PHE A 320 2.97 2.37 1.21
C PHE A 320 3.52 2.34 -0.21
N ASP A 321 2.80 2.93 -1.18
CA ASP A 321 3.26 3.04 -2.56
C ASP A 321 4.55 3.87 -2.69
N VAL A 322 4.69 4.90 -1.87
CA VAL A 322 5.88 5.76 -1.83
C VAL A 322 7.05 5.01 -1.16
N GLU A 323 6.75 4.20 -0.14
CA GLU A 323 7.74 3.31 0.47
C GLU A 323 8.23 2.24 -0.50
N LEU A 324 7.36 1.68 -1.35
CA LEU A 324 7.77 0.76 -2.42
C LEU A 324 8.78 1.42 -3.37
N VAL A 325 8.53 2.67 -3.80
CA VAL A 325 9.48 3.42 -4.64
C VAL A 325 10.81 3.66 -3.92
N PHE A 326 10.79 3.97 -2.63
CA PHE A 326 11.99 4.10 -1.82
C PHE A 326 12.78 2.78 -1.75
N LEU A 327 12.11 1.66 -1.44
CA LEU A 327 12.72 0.34 -1.32
C LEU A 327 13.26 -0.16 -2.67
N CYS A 328 12.56 0.08 -3.78
CA CYS A 328 13.07 -0.26 -5.11
C CYS A 328 14.43 0.43 -5.37
N LYS A 329 14.57 1.71 -5.01
CA LYS A 329 15.85 2.42 -5.17
C LYS A 329 16.92 1.88 -4.24
N TRP A 330 16.55 1.60 -2.99
CA TRP A 330 17.47 1.00 -2.02
C TRP A 330 18.06 -0.32 -2.52
N PHE A 331 17.22 -1.18 -3.10
CA PHE A 331 17.63 -2.47 -3.67
C PHE A 331 18.13 -2.38 -5.13
N ALA A 332 18.22 -1.18 -5.72
CA ALA A 332 18.52 -0.96 -7.14
C ALA A 332 17.62 -1.77 -8.10
N ILE A 333 16.36 -1.98 -7.74
CA ILE A 333 15.34 -2.63 -8.58
C ILE A 333 14.89 -1.64 -9.67
N PRO A 334 15.02 -1.99 -10.96
CA PRO A 334 14.51 -1.16 -12.06
C PRO A 334 13.00 -0.94 -11.95
N MET A 335 12.60 0.32 -12.15
CA MET A 335 11.20 0.76 -12.09
C MET A 335 10.78 1.46 -13.38
N MET A 336 9.55 1.20 -13.81
CA MET A 336 8.98 1.77 -15.04
C MET A 336 7.64 2.42 -14.73
N GLU A 337 7.37 3.59 -15.33
CA GLU A 337 6.07 4.26 -15.23
C GLU A 337 5.33 4.15 -16.57
N ILE A 338 4.13 3.55 -16.58
CA ILE A 338 3.40 3.17 -17.79
C ILE A 338 2.01 3.79 -17.78
N SER A 339 1.62 4.46 -18.86
CA SER A 339 0.29 5.06 -18.98
C SER A 339 -0.80 4.00 -19.11
N VAL A 340 -1.81 4.09 -18.24
CA VAL A 340 -2.96 3.17 -18.19
C VAL A 340 -4.28 3.89 -18.35
N ASN A 341 -5.24 3.23 -18.99
CA ASN A 341 -6.59 3.73 -19.13
C ASN A 341 -7.31 3.64 -17.79
N TRP A 342 -7.71 4.80 -17.29
CA TRP A 342 -8.41 4.93 -16.02
C TRP A 342 -9.68 5.74 -16.20
N SER A 343 -10.79 5.26 -15.64
CA SER A 343 -12.08 5.94 -15.63
C SER A 343 -12.48 6.33 -14.22
N GLU A 344 -13.04 7.53 -14.05
CA GLU A 344 -13.50 7.98 -12.74
C GLU A 344 -14.76 7.21 -12.31
N ILE A 345 -14.64 6.50 -11.19
CA ILE A 345 -15.75 5.81 -10.54
C ILE A 345 -16.29 6.71 -9.42
N PRO A 346 -17.60 7.03 -9.39
CA PRO A 346 -18.18 7.88 -8.35
C PRO A 346 -18.04 7.23 -6.95
N GLY A 347 -17.79 8.06 -5.93
CA GLY A 347 -17.62 7.61 -4.53
C GLY A 347 -16.17 7.61 -4.02
N SER A 348 -15.39 8.67 -4.31
CA SER A 348 -13.98 8.77 -3.91
C SER A 348 -13.77 8.63 -2.40
N LYS A 349 -12.86 7.74 -2.01
CA LYS A 349 -12.47 7.47 -0.62
C LYS A 349 -11.46 8.48 -0.05
N VAL A 350 -10.97 9.43 -0.85
CA VAL A 350 -9.89 10.36 -0.46
C VAL A 350 -10.47 11.72 -0.04
N ASN A 351 -10.69 11.89 1.26
CA ASN A 351 -11.10 13.17 1.85
C ASN A 351 -9.89 14.07 2.11
N LEU A 352 -10.07 15.39 2.14
CA LEU A 352 -8.98 16.36 2.44
C LEU A 352 -8.31 16.10 3.81
N LEU A 353 -9.04 15.49 4.75
CA LEU A 353 -8.54 15.05 6.05
C LEU A 353 -7.48 13.93 5.98
N SER A 354 -7.28 13.31 4.81
CA SER A 354 -6.22 12.30 4.61
C SER A 354 -4.82 12.92 4.44
N ILE A 355 -4.72 14.18 4.02
CA ILE A 355 -3.43 14.83 3.70
C ILE A 355 -2.49 14.87 4.93
N PRO A 356 -2.91 15.29 6.14
CA PRO A 356 -2.01 15.28 7.30
C PRO A 356 -1.49 13.88 7.66
N ASN A 357 -2.34 12.85 7.53
CA ASN A 357 -1.95 11.47 7.78
C ASN A 357 -0.88 10.99 6.78
N MET A 358 -1.02 11.39 5.52
CA MET A 358 -0.03 11.09 4.49
C MET A 358 1.31 11.75 4.78
N LEU A 359 1.30 13.05 5.12
CA LEU A 359 2.51 13.77 5.49
C LEU A 359 3.19 13.16 6.71
N TRP A 360 2.40 12.75 7.71
CA TRP A 360 2.91 12.04 8.89
C TRP A 360 3.54 10.69 8.53
N GLU A 361 2.91 9.89 7.67
CA GLU A 361 3.51 8.62 7.20
C GLU A 361 4.81 8.85 6.44
N LEU A 362 4.89 9.86 5.57
CA LEU A 362 6.10 10.20 4.85
C LEU A 362 7.22 10.69 5.77
N LEU A 363 6.89 11.45 6.83
CA LEU A 363 7.84 11.86 7.85
C LEU A 363 8.40 10.65 8.60
N LEU A 364 7.53 9.75 9.08
CA LEU A 364 7.95 8.54 9.79
C LEU A 364 8.79 7.63 8.91
N MET A 365 8.42 7.46 7.64
CA MET A 365 9.22 6.71 6.67
C MET A 365 10.60 7.33 6.46
N SER A 366 10.65 8.64 6.26
CA SER A 366 11.90 9.37 6.05
C SER A 366 12.82 9.24 7.26
N VAL A 367 12.31 9.46 8.47
CA VAL A 367 13.10 9.34 9.70
C VAL A 367 13.49 7.89 9.95
N GLY A 368 12.55 6.94 9.83
CA GLY A 368 12.79 5.52 10.10
C GLY A 368 13.91 4.91 9.27
N TYR A 369 13.90 5.15 7.95
CA TYR A 369 14.96 4.65 7.08
C TYR A 369 16.27 5.45 7.18
N ARG A 370 16.21 6.79 7.25
CA ARG A 370 17.44 7.62 7.31
C ARG A 370 18.22 7.49 8.61
N THR A 371 17.53 7.25 9.72
CA THR A 371 18.17 7.01 11.03
C THR A 371 18.61 5.56 11.23
N GLY A 372 18.23 4.65 10.32
CA GLY A 372 18.53 3.22 10.44
C GLY A 372 17.70 2.46 11.48
N ILE A 373 16.70 3.09 12.12
CA ILE A 373 15.79 2.42 13.04
C ILE A 373 14.99 1.33 12.30
N TRP A 374 14.58 1.60 11.06
CA TRP A 374 13.94 0.62 10.18
C TRP A 374 15.00 -0.10 9.37
N LYS A 375 15.38 -1.29 9.83
CA LYS A 375 16.35 -2.15 9.14
C LYS A 375 15.75 -2.74 7.86
N ILE A 376 16.54 -2.74 6.80
CA ILE A 376 16.17 -3.38 5.53
C ILE A 376 16.90 -4.73 5.47
N TYR A 377 16.14 -5.78 5.21
CA TYR A 377 16.61 -7.16 5.12
C TYR A 377 16.68 -7.57 3.64
N ASN A 378 17.74 -8.26 3.25
CA ASN A 378 17.93 -8.76 1.88
C ASN A 378 17.22 -10.09 1.64
#